data_AF-A0A812PEU4-F1
#
_entry.id   AF-A0A812PEU4-F1
#
_cell.length_a   1.000
_cell.length_b   1.000
_cell.length_c   1.000
_cell.angle_alpha   90.00
_cell.angle_beta   90.00
_cell.angle_gamma   90.00
#
_symmetry.space_group_name_H-M   'P 1'
#
loop_
_entity.id
_entity.type
_entity.pdbx_description
1 polymer ?
#
loop_
_entity_poly.entity_id
_entity_poly.type
_entity_poly.pdbx_seq_one_letter_code
_entity_poly.pdbx_strand_id
1 'polypeptide(L)'
;MDLQLVLLHFSSATAEEVSELQVAVKHNFVSKVEEVLSRPQDPDLTGGSNGETPLYTASERGHAEIVQLLLEAGASKDEICGRWTRLTPLAVASREGHMAIVQMLLAAGSNEENARRDREASPLYLASLRGHVGVVRLLLHAGADKDEAFVFTYFQCDPNQCDQNHMVCSEVTSIQTPLGVASREGHTEIVRLLLAAAADSNKGAGRHDETPIYLEDIKRLLTEAMDARESDMGA
;
A
#
# COMPACT_ATOMS: atom_id res chain seq x y z
N MET A 1 29.10 -12.61 32.40
CA MET A 1 27.64 -12.44 32.32
C MET A 1 27.20 -13.27 31.14
N ASP A 2 26.76 -14.50 31.41
CA ASP A 2 26.28 -15.40 30.37
C ASP A 2 24.94 -14.90 29.85
N LEU A 3 24.92 -14.49 28.57
CA LEU A 3 23.68 -14.25 27.83
C LEU A 3 23.08 -15.60 27.48
N GLN A 4 22.23 -16.10 28.38
CA GLN A 4 21.43 -17.29 28.14
C GLN A 4 20.36 -16.93 27.10
N LEU A 5 20.62 -17.25 25.83
CA LEU A 5 19.62 -17.21 24.78
C LEU A 5 18.51 -18.20 25.16
N VAL A 6 17.42 -17.70 25.74
CA VAL A 6 16.20 -18.49 25.89
C VAL A 6 15.57 -18.58 24.51
N LEU A 7 16.02 -19.57 23.72
CA LEU A 7 15.32 -20.00 22.52
C LEU A 7 13.97 -20.57 22.98
N LEU A 8 12.92 -19.75 23.00
CA LEU A 8 11.56 -20.23 23.16
C LEU A 8 11.29 -21.21 22.02
N HIS A 9 11.24 -22.49 22.36
CA HIS A 9 10.86 -23.53 21.43
C HIS A 9 9.35 -23.40 21.22
N PHE A 10 8.94 -22.70 20.16
CA PHE A 10 7.57 -22.76 19.71
C PHE A 10 7.26 -24.23 19.44
N SER A 11 6.33 -24.80 20.22
CA SER A 11 5.78 -26.12 19.92
C SER A 11 5.21 -26.06 18.50
N SER A 12 5.47 -27.08 17.69
CA SER A 12 4.89 -27.22 16.35
C SER A 12 3.37 -27.01 16.45
N ALA A 13 2.88 -25.86 16.01
CA ALA A 13 1.46 -25.55 16.02
C ALA A 13 0.71 -26.62 15.22
N THR A 14 -0.40 -27.11 15.77
CA THR A 14 -1.26 -28.05 15.05
C THR A 14 -2.00 -27.31 13.93
N ALA A 15 -2.32 -28.00 12.83
CA ALA A 15 -3.07 -27.40 11.72
C ALA A 15 -4.44 -26.82 12.15
N GLU A 16 -4.98 -27.30 13.28
CA GLU A 16 -6.21 -26.83 13.91
C GLU A 16 -6.03 -25.47 14.58
N GLU A 17 -4.93 -25.25 15.34
CA GLU A 17 -4.61 -23.96 15.97
C GLU A 17 -4.36 -22.85 14.94
N VAL A 18 -3.68 -23.19 13.84
CA VAL A 18 -3.46 -22.30 12.69
C VAL A 18 -4.80 -21.89 12.05
N SER A 19 -5.73 -22.83 11.91
CA SER A 19 -7.07 -22.56 11.39
C SER A 19 -7.89 -21.70 12.35
N GLU A 20 -7.78 -21.93 13.66
CA GLU A 20 -8.56 -21.25 14.69
C GLU A 20 -8.22 -19.76 14.78
N LEU A 21 -6.92 -19.39 14.84
CA LEU A 21 -6.51 -17.99 14.86
C LEU A 21 -6.97 -17.26 13.58
N GLN A 22 -6.78 -17.87 12.42
CA GLN A 22 -7.13 -17.24 11.14
C GLN A 22 -8.64 -17.04 10.99
N VAL A 23 -9.46 -18.01 11.43
CA VAL A 23 -10.92 -17.88 11.45
C VAL A 23 -11.33 -16.78 12.42
N ALA A 24 -10.75 -16.74 13.62
CA ALA A 24 -11.05 -15.69 14.60
C ALA A 24 -10.72 -14.30 14.07
N VAL A 25 -9.54 -14.13 13.45
CA VAL A 25 -9.12 -12.89 12.81
C VAL A 25 -10.07 -12.50 11.68
N LYS A 26 -10.38 -13.42 10.77
CA LYS A 26 -11.23 -13.16 9.59
C LYS A 26 -12.64 -12.69 9.96
N HIS A 27 -13.16 -13.14 11.11
CA HIS A 27 -14.51 -12.87 11.60
C HIS A 27 -14.56 -11.85 12.75
N ASN A 28 -13.44 -11.21 13.06
CA ASN A 28 -13.33 -10.22 14.13
C ASN A 28 -13.68 -10.74 15.54
N PHE A 29 -13.33 -12.00 15.84
CA PHE A 29 -13.55 -12.59 17.17
C PHE A 29 -12.41 -12.21 18.12
N VAL A 30 -12.40 -10.96 18.58
CA VAL A 30 -11.35 -10.38 19.43
C VAL A 30 -11.01 -11.26 20.64
N SER A 31 -12.00 -11.62 21.47
CA SER A 31 -11.75 -12.44 22.66
C SER A 31 -11.13 -13.80 22.34
N LYS A 32 -11.42 -14.33 21.14
CA LYS A 32 -10.83 -15.60 20.69
C LYS A 32 -9.39 -15.40 20.23
N VAL A 33 -9.10 -14.30 19.54
CA VAL A 33 -7.73 -13.92 19.19
C VAL A 33 -6.89 -13.71 20.44
N GLU A 34 -7.40 -13.00 21.46
CA GLU A 34 -6.73 -12.83 22.75
C GLU A 34 -6.46 -14.17 23.45
N GLU A 35 -7.48 -15.04 23.52
CA GLU A 35 -7.35 -16.37 24.13
C GLU A 35 -6.24 -17.17 23.44
N VAL A 36 -6.22 -17.16 22.10
CA VAL A 36 -5.27 -17.92 21.28
C VAL A 36 -3.87 -17.33 21.43
N LEU A 37 -3.70 -15.99 21.34
CA LEU A 37 -2.41 -15.30 21.51
C LEU A 37 -1.87 -15.31 22.95
N SER A 38 -2.70 -15.60 23.96
CA SER A 38 -2.24 -15.77 25.35
C SER A 38 -1.36 -17.01 25.56
N ARG A 39 -1.35 -17.93 24.59
CA ARG A 39 -0.53 -19.16 24.59
C ARG A 39 0.74 -18.94 23.77
N PRO A 40 1.86 -19.62 24.08
CA PRO A 40 3.08 -19.55 23.27
C PRO A 40 2.83 -20.13 21.87
N GLN A 41 2.67 -19.24 20.89
CA GLN A 41 2.47 -19.60 19.49
C GLN A 41 3.12 -18.53 18.60
N ASP A 42 3.38 -18.89 17.36
CA ASP A 42 3.83 -17.95 16.34
C ASP A 42 2.64 -17.05 15.93
N PRO A 43 2.72 -15.71 16.04
CA PRO A 43 1.63 -14.82 15.62
C PRO A 43 1.49 -14.72 14.10
N ASP A 44 2.48 -15.19 13.33
CA ASP A 44 2.50 -15.13 11.86
C ASP A 44 2.03 -16.42 11.18
N LEU A 45 1.40 -17.33 11.94
CA LEU A 45 0.91 -18.61 11.43
C LEU A 45 0.01 -18.44 10.20
N THR A 46 0.51 -18.86 9.03
CA THR A 46 -0.24 -18.82 7.78
C THR A 46 -0.99 -20.13 7.57
N GLY A 47 -2.33 -20.08 7.52
CA GLY A 47 -3.19 -21.28 7.40
C GLY A 47 -3.85 -21.52 6.05
N GLY A 48 -3.64 -20.64 5.06
CA GLY A 48 -4.38 -20.63 3.80
C GLY A 48 -3.50 -20.72 2.56
N SER A 49 -4.10 -21.12 1.44
CA SER A 49 -3.44 -21.24 0.12
C SER A 49 -2.93 -19.92 -0.47
N ASN A 50 -3.27 -18.79 0.16
CA ASN A 50 -2.88 -17.44 -0.27
C ASN A 50 -1.62 -16.90 0.40
N GLY A 51 -1.10 -17.55 1.45
CA GLY A 51 0.07 -17.06 2.19
C GLY A 51 -0.17 -15.69 2.86
N GLU A 52 -1.35 -15.50 3.43
CA GLU A 52 -1.72 -14.29 4.16
C GLU A 52 -1.48 -14.53 5.66
N THR A 53 -0.77 -13.60 6.32
CA THR A 53 -0.61 -13.62 7.78
C THR A 53 -1.90 -13.13 8.47
N PRO A 54 -2.09 -13.48 9.75
CA PRO A 54 -3.13 -12.88 10.59
C PRO A 54 -3.15 -11.35 10.52
N LEU A 55 -1.97 -10.73 10.59
CA LEU A 55 -1.84 -9.27 10.56
C LEU A 55 -2.28 -8.67 9.22
N TYR A 56 -1.95 -9.32 8.10
CA TYR A 56 -2.45 -8.91 6.79
C TYR A 56 -3.97 -8.97 6.73
N THR A 57 -4.57 -10.09 7.15
CA THR A 57 -6.03 -10.27 7.09
C THR A 57 -6.77 -9.28 8.00
N ALA A 58 -6.28 -9.04 9.21
CA ALA A 58 -6.84 -8.04 10.12
C ALA A 58 -6.74 -6.62 9.52
N SER A 59 -5.61 -6.31 8.89
CA SER A 59 -5.34 -5.02 8.25
C SER A 59 -6.22 -4.78 7.03
N GLU A 60 -6.46 -5.81 6.20
CA GLU A 60 -7.38 -5.72 5.05
C GLU A 60 -8.83 -5.52 5.49
N ARG A 61 -9.24 -6.18 6.58
CA ARG A 61 -10.64 -6.17 7.05
C ARG A 61 -10.98 -5.01 7.98
N GLY A 62 -10.00 -4.22 8.40
CA GLY A 62 -10.23 -3.08 9.29
C GLY A 62 -10.36 -3.44 10.76
N HIS A 63 -9.84 -4.60 11.20
CA HIS A 63 -9.97 -5.08 12.58
C HIS A 63 -8.88 -4.48 13.48
N ALA A 64 -9.02 -3.21 13.84
CA ALA A 64 -7.99 -2.43 14.54
C ALA A 64 -7.54 -3.05 15.87
N GLU A 65 -8.48 -3.53 16.70
CA GLU A 65 -8.17 -4.15 17.98
C GLU A 65 -7.34 -5.44 17.80
N ILE A 66 -7.66 -6.24 16.78
CA ILE A 66 -6.89 -7.44 16.43
C ILE A 66 -5.51 -7.09 15.89
N VAL A 67 -5.39 -6.02 15.09
CA VAL A 67 -4.08 -5.52 14.64
C VAL A 67 -3.21 -5.15 15.83
N GLN A 68 -3.76 -4.44 16.83
CA GLN A 68 -3.03 -4.10 18.04
C GLN A 68 -2.54 -5.36 18.79
N LEU A 69 -3.43 -6.33 19.03
CA LEU A 69 -3.07 -7.59 19.69
C LEU A 69 -1.97 -8.36 18.96
N LEU A 70 -2.04 -8.42 17.63
CA LEU A 70 -1.04 -9.11 16.80
C LEU A 70 0.32 -8.40 16.85
N LEU A 71 0.35 -7.07 16.82
CA LEU A 71 1.58 -6.29 16.95
C LEU A 71 2.20 -6.46 18.35
N GLU A 72 1.39 -6.47 19.41
CA GLU A 72 1.83 -6.73 20.79
C GLU A 72 2.38 -8.16 20.96
N ALA A 73 1.83 -9.13 20.22
CA ALA A 73 2.33 -10.50 20.17
C ALA A 73 3.60 -10.67 19.31
N GLY A 74 4.07 -9.61 18.62
CA GLY A 74 5.30 -9.63 17.84
C GLY A 74 5.14 -10.08 16.38
N ALA A 75 3.94 -9.99 15.80
CA ALA A 75 3.70 -10.30 14.39
C ALA A 75 4.62 -9.49 13.45
N SER A 76 5.07 -10.12 12.37
CA SER A 76 5.91 -9.49 11.34
C SER A 76 5.09 -8.50 10.51
N LYS A 77 5.31 -7.21 10.82
CA LYS A 77 4.56 -6.07 10.27
C LYS A 77 4.86 -5.72 8.81
N ASP A 78 5.91 -6.28 8.24
CA ASP A 78 6.39 -5.99 6.88
C ASP A 78 6.35 -7.23 5.96
N GLU A 79 5.69 -8.33 6.37
CA GLU A 79 5.54 -9.50 5.51
C GLU A 79 4.75 -9.17 4.25
N ILE A 80 5.28 -9.60 3.12
CA ILE A 80 4.60 -9.48 1.83
C ILE A 80 3.68 -10.67 1.66
N CYS A 81 2.38 -10.39 1.70
CA CYS A 81 1.32 -11.38 1.68
C CYS A 81 0.51 -11.35 0.38
N GLY A 82 -0.20 -12.45 0.13
CA GLY A 82 -1.12 -12.57 -0.99
C GLY A 82 -0.42 -12.96 -2.29
N ARG A 83 -0.82 -14.12 -2.85
CA ARG A 83 -0.26 -14.68 -4.09
C ARG A 83 -0.24 -13.70 -5.27
N TRP A 84 -1.31 -12.90 -5.40
CA TRP A 84 -1.52 -12.03 -6.55
C TRP A 84 -1.23 -10.56 -6.25
N THR A 85 -1.60 -10.12 -5.05
CA THR A 85 -1.50 -8.72 -4.63
C THR A 85 -0.10 -8.39 -4.15
N ARG A 86 0.59 -9.32 -3.48
CA ARG A 86 1.95 -9.15 -2.94
C ARG A 86 2.09 -7.83 -2.17
N LEU A 87 1.23 -7.63 -1.17
CA LEU A 87 1.17 -6.40 -0.36
C LEU A 87 1.56 -6.67 1.08
N THR A 88 2.12 -5.67 1.73
CA THR A 88 2.32 -5.65 3.19
C THR A 88 1.02 -5.29 3.93
N PRO A 89 0.93 -5.56 5.25
CA PRO A 89 -0.16 -5.06 6.09
C PRO A 89 -0.43 -3.56 5.92
N LEU A 90 0.63 -2.74 5.85
CA LEU A 90 0.51 -1.29 5.67
C LEU A 90 -0.07 -0.94 4.29
N ALA A 91 0.39 -1.60 3.23
CA ALA A 91 -0.09 -1.36 1.87
C ALA A 91 -1.57 -1.77 1.71
N VAL A 92 -1.98 -2.91 2.26
CA VAL A 92 -3.39 -3.34 2.20
C VAL A 92 -4.29 -2.45 3.05
N ALA A 93 -3.88 -2.06 4.27
CA ALA A 93 -4.64 -1.11 5.09
C ALA A 93 -4.79 0.25 4.39
N SER A 94 -3.76 0.68 3.67
CA SER A 94 -3.76 1.94 2.92
C SER A 94 -4.68 1.88 1.70
N ARG A 95 -4.71 0.73 1.01
CA ARG A 95 -5.63 0.47 -0.11
C ARG A 95 -7.10 0.47 0.31
N GLU A 96 -7.40 -0.06 1.50
CA GLU A 96 -8.76 -0.16 2.03
C GLU A 96 -9.17 1.08 2.86
N GLY A 97 -8.24 2.01 3.12
CA GLY A 97 -8.53 3.28 3.78
C GLY A 97 -8.61 3.20 5.31
N HIS A 98 -8.09 2.14 5.93
CA HIS A 98 -8.17 1.91 7.37
C HIS A 98 -7.16 2.77 8.14
N MET A 99 -7.48 4.07 8.28
CA MET A 99 -6.61 5.09 8.84
C MET A 99 -6.03 4.75 10.22
N ALA A 100 -6.84 4.20 11.14
CA ALA A 100 -6.37 3.80 12.47
C ALA A 100 -5.30 2.69 12.41
N ILE A 101 -5.48 1.73 11.50
CA ILE A 101 -4.52 0.64 11.29
C ILE A 101 -3.23 1.16 10.65
N VAL A 102 -3.33 2.06 9.67
CA VAL A 102 -2.16 2.74 9.08
C VAL A 102 -1.35 3.46 10.17
N GLN A 103 -2.00 4.19 11.08
CA GLN A 103 -1.32 4.84 12.21
C GLN A 103 -0.62 3.84 13.12
N MET A 104 -1.29 2.74 13.50
CA MET A 104 -0.70 1.72 14.37
C MET A 104 0.51 1.05 13.74
N LEU A 105 0.44 0.69 12.45
CA LEU A 105 1.55 0.05 11.73
C LEU A 105 2.75 0.99 11.58
N LEU A 106 2.52 2.26 11.22
CA LEU A 106 3.59 3.27 11.18
C LEU A 106 4.20 3.52 12.57
N ALA A 107 3.39 3.60 13.62
CA ALA A 107 3.87 3.75 15.00
C ALA A 107 4.66 2.53 15.49
N ALA A 108 4.33 1.34 15.00
CA ALA A 108 5.10 0.12 15.23
C ALA A 108 6.40 0.06 14.40
N GLY A 109 6.66 1.05 13.54
CA GLY A 109 7.84 1.15 12.69
C GLY A 109 7.79 0.25 11.46
N SER A 110 6.60 -0.02 10.91
CA SER A 110 6.47 -0.59 9.56
C SER A 110 7.11 0.33 8.53
N ASN A 111 7.74 -0.24 7.52
CA ASN A 111 8.34 0.54 6.44
C ASN A 111 7.26 1.10 5.49
N GLU A 112 7.22 2.42 5.40
CA GLU A 112 6.32 3.25 4.60
C GLU A 112 6.56 3.16 3.09
N GLU A 113 7.73 2.71 2.65
CA GLU A 113 8.18 2.66 1.24
C GLU A 113 8.05 1.27 0.58
N ASN A 114 7.48 0.27 1.26
CA ASN A 114 7.63 -1.18 1.00
C ASN A 114 7.16 -1.74 -0.39
N ALA A 115 7.27 -1.01 -1.49
CA ALA A 115 7.32 -1.50 -2.86
C ALA A 115 8.70 -2.12 -3.14
N ARG A 116 8.93 -3.39 -2.77
CA ARG A 116 10.26 -4.01 -2.88
C ARG A 116 10.62 -4.50 -4.28
N ARG A 117 9.71 -4.46 -5.26
CA ARG A 117 9.93 -4.93 -6.66
C ARG A 117 9.01 -4.24 -7.68
N ASP A 118 9.35 -4.42 -8.97
CA ASP A 118 8.67 -3.98 -10.20
C ASP A 118 7.16 -4.31 -10.34
N ARG A 119 6.51 -4.89 -9.32
CA ARG A 119 5.07 -5.20 -9.29
C ARG A 119 4.40 -4.94 -7.96
N GLU A 120 5.12 -4.38 -6.99
CA GLU A 120 4.59 -4.12 -5.65
C GLU A 120 4.17 -2.65 -5.59
N ALA A 121 2.87 -2.42 -5.46
CA ALA A 121 2.33 -1.08 -5.30
C ALA A 121 2.56 -0.62 -3.86
N SER A 122 3.07 0.59 -3.68
CA SER A 122 3.30 1.15 -2.37
C SER A 122 2.01 1.50 -1.63
N PRO A 123 2.08 1.74 -0.31
CA PRO A 123 0.96 2.28 0.45
C PRO A 123 0.43 3.61 -0.10
N LEU A 124 1.31 4.55 -0.49
CA LEU A 124 0.93 5.89 -0.93
C LEU A 124 0.26 5.86 -2.30
N TYR A 125 0.79 5.09 -3.24
CA TYR A 125 0.16 4.84 -4.53
C TYR A 125 -1.24 4.26 -4.37
N LEU A 126 -1.41 3.22 -3.54
CA LEU A 126 -2.70 2.54 -3.36
C LEU A 126 -3.74 3.45 -2.70
N ALA A 127 -3.35 4.23 -1.68
CA ALA A 127 -4.22 5.20 -1.05
C ALA A 127 -4.64 6.32 -2.02
N SER A 128 -3.70 6.75 -2.88
CA SER A 128 -3.93 7.78 -3.90
C SER A 128 -4.86 7.28 -5.00
N LEU A 129 -4.69 6.04 -5.47
CA LEU A 129 -5.59 5.37 -6.42
C LEU A 129 -7.01 5.25 -5.87
N ARG A 130 -7.16 4.96 -4.58
CA ARG A 130 -8.46 4.69 -3.94
C ARG A 130 -9.14 5.93 -3.33
N GLY A 131 -8.49 7.09 -3.34
CA GLY A 131 -9.09 8.33 -2.86
C GLY A 131 -9.04 8.52 -1.34
N HIS A 132 -8.15 7.83 -0.63
CA HIS A 132 -8.08 7.87 0.83
C HIS A 132 -7.23 9.05 1.34
N VAL A 133 -7.80 10.26 1.30
CA VAL A 133 -7.15 11.52 1.67
C VAL A 133 -6.44 11.47 3.04
N GLY A 134 -7.11 10.95 4.07
CA GLY A 134 -6.55 10.86 5.43
C GLY A 134 -5.32 9.96 5.51
N VAL A 135 -5.34 8.85 4.79
CA VAL A 135 -4.20 7.91 4.69
C VAL A 135 -3.05 8.54 3.91
N VAL A 136 -3.33 9.18 2.77
CA VAL A 136 -2.29 9.90 1.99
C VAL A 136 -1.59 10.94 2.85
N ARG A 137 -2.37 11.74 3.60
CA ARG A 137 -1.79 12.73 4.51
C ARG A 137 -0.85 12.09 5.51
N LEU A 138 -1.27 11.00 6.17
CA LEU A 138 -0.43 10.29 7.13
C LEU A 138 0.86 9.74 6.52
N LEU A 139 0.77 9.09 5.36
CA LEU A 139 1.94 8.53 4.67
C LEU A 139 2.94 9.60 4.25
N LEU A 140 2.46 10.75 3.75
CA LEU A 140 3.33 11.89 3.45
C LEU A 140 4.01 12.46 4.70
N HIS A 141 3.31 12.52 5.83
CA HIS A 141 3.92 12.95 7.11
C HIS A 141 4.93 11.93 7.64
N ALA A 142 4.74 10.65 7.32
CA ALA A 142 5.68 9.58 7.67
C ALA A 142 6.92 9.55 6.75
N GLY A 143 6.93 10.31 5.66
CA GLY A 143 8.09 10.42 4.76
C GLY A 143 8.02 9.55 3.51
N ALA A 144 6.86 8.97 3.18
CA ALA A 144 6.69 8.16 1.97
C ALA A 144 7.09 8.95 0.69
N ASP A 145 7.78 8.26 -0.24
CA ASP A 145 8.21 8.87 -1.50
C ASP A 145 7.01 9.24 -2.39
N LYS A 146 6.64 10.52 -2.35
CA LYS A 146 5.59 11.13 -3.18
C LYS A 146 5.83 10.99 -4.69
N ASP A 147 7.08 10.76 -5.09
CA ASP A 147 7.52 10.69 -6.47
C ASP A 147 7.80 9.25 -6.92
N GLU A 148 7.47 8.26 -6.11
CA GLU A 148 7.64 6.87 -6.48
C GLU A 148 6.97 6.54 -7.83
N ALA A 149 7.59 5.61 -8.56
CA ALA A 149 7.19 5.25 -9.90
C ALA A 149 6.88 3.75 -9.96
N PHE A 150 5.60 3.43 -10.12
CA PHE A 150 5.17 2.08 -10.46
C PHE A 150 5.33 1.89 -11.98
N VAL A 151 6.33 1.11 -12.37
CA VAL A 151 6.64 0.83 -13.77
C VAL A 151 6.00 -0.50 -14.17
N PHE A 152 5.13 -0.50 -15.18
CA PHE A 152 4.62 -1.73 -15.78
C PHE A 152 4.94 -1.76 -17.27
N THR A 153 5.65 -2.79 -17.70
CA THR A 153 5.96 -3.03 -19.11
C THR A 153 4.99 -4.03 -19.72
N TYR A 154 4.47 -3.72 -20.90
CA TYR A 154 3.68 -4.63 -21.71
C TYR A 154 4.07 -4.52 -23.18
N PHE A 155 3.79 -5.57 -23.94
CA PHE A 155 4.02 -5.56 -25.38
C PHE A 155 2.75 -5.14 -26.10
N GLN A 156 2.83 -4.04 -26.85
CA GLN A 156 1.76 -3.57 -27.71
C GLN A 156 2.06 -3.97 -29.14
N CYS A 157 1.15 -4.75 -29.74
CA CYS A 157 1.20 -5.03 -31.17
C CYS A 157 0.82 -3.77 -31.93
N ASP A 158 1.61 -3.38 -32.93
CA ASP A 158 1.21 -2.32 -33.85
C ASP A 158 0.18 -2.89 -34.84
N PRO A 159 -1.11 -2.52 -34.72
CA PRO A 159 -2.17 -3.07 -35.57
C PRO A 159 -1.99 -2.72 -37.05
N ASN A 160 -1.15 -1.73 -37.38
CA ASN A 160 -0.85 -1.33 -38.76
C ASN A 160 0.36 -2.04 -39.36
N GLN A 161 1.15 -2.75 -38.54
CA GLN A 161 2.36 -3.46 -38.98
C GLN A 161 2.29 -4.98 -38.74
N CYS A 162 1.20 -5.48 -38.17
CA CYS A 162 0.97 -6.92 -38.02
C CYS A 162 0.33 -7.53 -39.29
N ASP A 163 0.92 -8.60 -39.82
CA ASP A 163 0.29 -9.48 -40.81
C ASP A 163 0.19 -10.94 -40.30
N GLN A 164 -0.36 -11.85 -41.11
CA GLN A 164 -0.58 -13.26 -40.71
C GLN A 164 0.71 -14.02 -40.33
N ASN A 165 1.90 -13.51 -40.67
CA ASN A 165 3.19 -14.17 -40.47
C ASN A 165 4.20 -13.32 -39.68
N HIS A 166 3.93 -12.04 -39.41
CA HIS A 166 4.84 -11.13 -38.73
C HIS A 166 4.10 -10.28 -37.68
N MET A 167 4.36 -10.55 -36.41
CA MET A 167 3.85 -9.73 -35.30
C MET A 167 4.92 -8.73 -34.87
N VAL A 168 4.68 -7.44 -35.12
CA VAL A 168 5.55 -6.35 -34.66
C VAL A 168 5.03 -5.87 -33.31
N CYS A 169 5.70 -6.28 -32.24
CA CYS A 169 5.44 -5.79 -30.89
C CYS A 169 6.48 -4.72 -30.53
N SER A 170 6.01 -3.60 -29.97
CA SER A 170 6.87 -2.65 -29.27
C SER A 170 6.73 -2.84 -27.76
N GLU A 171 7.82 -2.66 -27.04
CA GLU A 171 7.78 -2.62 -25.58
C GLU A 171 7.24 -1.25 -25.16
N VAL A 172 6.09 -1.26 -24.49
CA VAL A 172 5.48 -0.07 -23.92
C VAL A 172 5.70 -0.09 -22.42
N THR A 173 6.21 1.03 -21.90
CA THR A 173 6.46 1.22 -20.48
C THR A 173 5.51 2.30 -19.97
N SER A 174 4.55 1.92 -19.13
CA SER A 174 3.69 2.88 -18.41
C SER A 174 4.32 3.15 -17.04
N ILE A 175 4.43 4.43 -16.69
CA ILE A 175 4.98 4.87 -15.41
C ILE A 175 3.85 5.57 -14.65
N GLN A 176 3.41 4.96 -13.56
CA GLN A 176 2.33 5.52 -12.75
C GLN A 176 2.89 6.03 -11.41
N THR A 177 2.59 7.27 -11.08
CA THR A 177 2.95 7.92 -9.81
C THR A 177 1.70 8.11 -8.94
N PRO A 178 1.83 8.34 -7.63
CA PRO A 178 0.71 8.72 -6.76
C PRO A 178 -0.06 9.93 -7.30
N LEU A 179 0.66 10.93 -7.83
CA LEU A 179 0.07 12.13 -8.41
C LEU A 179 -0.68 11.83 -9.70
N GLY A 180 -0.09 11.05 -10.60
CA GLY A 180 -0.71 10.65 -11.87
C GLY A 180 -1.98 9.84 -11.65
N VAL A 181 -1.96 8.88 -10.72
CA VAL A 181 -3.14 8.06 -10.43
C VAL A 181 -4.23 8.85 -9.72
N ALA A 182 -3.90 9.71 -8.75
CA ALA A 182 -4.87 10.58 -8.10
C ALA A 182 -5.56 11.52 -9.09
N SER A 183 -4.80 12.06 -10.06
CA SER A 183 -5.36 12.90 -11.11
C SER A 183 -6.26 12.11 -12.06
N ARG A 184 -5.84 10.92 -12.50
CA ARG A 184 -6.63 10.06 -13.41
C ARG A 184 -7.99 9.68 -12.80
N GLU A 185 -8.00 9.37 -11.51
CA GLU A 185 -9.21 8.98 -10.79
C GLU A 185 -10.04 10.18 -10.27
N GLY A 186 -9.57 11.43 -10.50
CA GLY A 186 -10.30 12.65 -10.12
C GLY A 186 -10.21 13.04 -8.64
N HIS A 187 -9.27 12.47 -7.88
CA HIS A 187 -9.07 12.74 -6.45
C HIS A 187 -8.38 14.09 -6.21
N THR A 188 -9.11 15.17 -6.46
CA THR A 188 -8.59 16.54 -6.50
C THR A 188 -7.88 16.96 -5.20
N GLU A 189 -8.39 16.55 -4.04
CA GLU A 189 -7.76 16.88 -2.75
C GLU A 189 -6.41 16.16 -2.58
N ILE A 190 -6.29 14.92 -3.07
CA ILE A 190 -5.03 14.18 -3.05
C ILE A 190 -4.02 14.82 -4.00
N VAL A 191 -4.46 15.27 -5.18
CA VAL A 191 -3.62 16.04 -6.12
C VAL A 191 -3.08 17.29 -5.43
N ARG A 192 -3.93 18.06 -4.74
CA ARG A 192 -3.50 19.24 -3.98
C ARG A 192 -2.50 18.89 -2.88
N LEU A 193 -2.72 17.80 -2.13
CA LEU A 193 -1.78 17.35 -1.10
C LEU A 193 -0.41 16.97 -1.65
N LEU A 194 -0.38 16.21 -2.75
CA LEU A 194 0.87 15.78 -3.38
C LEU A 194 1.63 16.96 -3.97
N LEU A 195 0.94 17.89 -4.65
CA LEU A 195 1.56 19.12 -5.15
C LEU A 195 2.05 20.04 -4.01
N ALA A 196 1.29 20.14 -2.92
CA ALA A 196 1.71 20.88 -1.73
C ALA A 196 2.96 20.27 -1.07
N ALA A 197 3.11 18.94 -1.16
CA ALA A 197 4.31 18.22 -0.76
C ALA A 197 5.46 18.31 -1.78
N ALA A 198 5.30 19.09 -2.87
CA ALA A 198 6.23 19.25 -3.98
C ALA A 198 6.49 17.97 -4.80
N ALA A 199 5.46 17.16 -5.04
CA ALA A 199 5.54 16.05 -5.99
C ALA A 199 5.77 16.56 -7.43
N ASP A 200 6.61 15.86 -8.19
CA ASP A 200 6.97 16.20 -9.55
C ASP A 200 5.84 15.85 -10.53
N SER A 201 5.15 16.88 -11.02
CA SER A 201 4.09 16.77 -12.01
C SER A 201 4.53 16.23 -13.38
N ASN A 202 5.83 16.17 -13.65
CA ASN A 202 6.37 15.64 -14.90
C ASN A 202 6.79 14.16 -14.78
N LYS A 203 6.83 13.62 -13.57
CA LYS A 203 7.22 12.23 -13.32
C LYS A 203 6.04 11.31 -13.65
N GLY A 204 6.27 10.35 -14.54
CA GLY A 204 5.23 9.48 -15.09
C GLY A 204 4.70 9.88 -16.47
N ALA A 205 5.09 11.04 -16.99
CA ALA A 205 4.68 11.55 -18.31
C ALA A 205 5.37 10.85 -19.50
N GLY A 206 5.42 9.51 -19.50
CA GLY A 206 6.00 8.67 -20.55
C GLY A 206 5.27 8.83 -21.90
N ARG A 207 6.03 8.77 -22.99
CA ARG A 207 5.61 9.22 -24.33
C ARG A 207 4.36 8.52 -24.87
N HIS A 208 3.54 9.32 -25.55
CA HIS A 208 2.51 9.02 -26.55
C HIS A 208 1.12 8.54 -26.13
N ASP A 209 0.92 7.88 -24.99
CA ASP A 209 -0.41 7.30 -24.68
C ASP A 209 -1.08 7.81 -23.38
N GLU A 210 -0.42 8.63 -22.58
CA GLU A 210 -0.94 9.05 -21.26
C GLU A 210 -1.51 10.48 -21.28
N THR A 211 -2.81 10.54 -21.58
CA THR A 211 -3.84 11.59 -21.41
C THR A 211 -3.39 13.05 -21.19
N PRO A 212 -3.59 13.96 -22.16
CA PRO A 212 -3.48 15.42 -21.96
C PRO A 212 -4.34 15.97 -20.79
N ILE A 213 -5.41 15.25 -20.43
CA ILE A 213 -6.38 15.64 -19.39
C ILE A 213 -5.72 15.77 -18.01
N TYR A 214 -4.82 14.85 -17.62
CA TYR A 214 -4.16 14.92 -16.30
C TYR A 214 -3.25 16.16 -16.17
N LEU A 215 -2.53 16.49 -17.26
CA LEU A 215 -1.64 17.65 -17.31
C LEU A 215 -2.41 18.96 -17.24
N GLU A 216 -3.56 19.05 -17.92
CA GLU A 216 -4.41 20.24 -17.86
C GLU A 216 -5.03 20.44 -16.46
N ASP A 217 -5.51 19.37 -15.83
CA ASP A 217 -6.05 19.43 -14.47
C ASP A 217 -4.97 19.80 -13.45
N ILE A 218 -3.77 19.22 -13.55
CA ILE A 218 -2.64 19.61 -12.68
C ILE A 218 -2.23 21.07 -12.92
N LYS A 219 -2.13 21.53 -14.17
CA LYS A 219 -1.80 22.93 -14.48
C LYS A 219 -2.85 23.89 -13.93
N ARG A 220 -4.14 23.55 -14.05
CA ARG A 220 -5.23 24.36 -13.48
C ARG A 220 -5.10 24.46 -11.97
N LEU A 221 -4.90 23.33 -11.28
CA LEU A 221 -4.77 23.29 -9.82
C LEU A 221 -3.50 23.99 -9.31
N LEU A 222 -2.39 23.91 -10.03
CA LEU A 222 -1.18 24.67 -9.73
C LEU A 222 -1.42 26.17 -9.82
N THR A 223 -2.14 26.62 -10.86
CA THR A 223 -2.49 28.04 -11.04
C THR A 223 -3.37 28.52 -9.88
N GLU A 224 -4.43 27.77 -9.53
CA GLU A 224 -5.30 28.08 -8.37
C GLU A 224 -4.51 28.17 -7.05
N ALA A 225 -3.56 27.24 -6.83
CA ALA A 225 -2.75 27.20 -5.62
C ALA A 225 -1.75 28.37 -5.54
N MET A 226 -1.22 28.82 -6.68
CA MET A 226 -0.36 30.01 -6.75
C MET A 226 -1.16 31.28 -6.45
N ASP A 227 -2.32 31.46 -7.06
CA ASP A 227 -3.21 32.61 -6.85
C ASP A 227 -3.65 32.73 -5.37
N ALA A 228 -3.91 31.59 -4.71
CA ALA A 228 -4.25 31.55 -3.28
C ALA A 228 -3.08 31.98 -2.38
N ARG A 229 -1.84 31.56 -2.69
CA ARG A 229 -0.64 31.97 -1.94
C ARG A 229 -0.31 33.45 -2.08
N GLU A 230 -0.55 34.03 -3.26
CA GLU A 230 -0.35 35.46 -3.50
C GLU A 230 -1.37 36.31 -2.75
N SER A 231 -2.61 35.84 -2.60
CA SER A 231 -3.63 36.53 -1.82
C SER A 231 -3.35 36.52 -0.30
N ASP A 232 -2.79 35.44 0.24
CA ASP A 232 -2.46 35.34 1.68
C ASP A 232 -1.20 36.12 2.09
N MET A 233 -0.28 36.41 1.16
CA MET A 233 0.89 37.28 1.43
C MET A 233 0.60 38.78 1.26
N GLY A 234 -0.55 39.12 0.69
CA GLY A 234 -0.96 40.51 0.42
C GLY A 234 -1.92 41.12 1.45
N ALA A 235 -2.34 40.37 2.47
CA ALA A 235 -3.26 40.78 3.53
C ALA A 235 -2.54 40.91 4.89
#